data_AF-M7C3D9-F1
#
_entry.id   AF-M7C3D9-F1
#
_cell.length_a   1.000
_cell.length_b   1.000
_cell.length_c   1.000
_cell.angle_alpha   90.00
_cell.angle_beta   90.00
_cell.angle_gamma   90.00
#
_symmetry.space_group_name_H-M   'P 1'
#
loop_
_entity.id
_entity.type
_entity.pdbx_description
1 polymer ?
#
loop_
_entity_poly.entity_id
_entity_poly.type
_entity_poly.pdbx_seq_one_letter_code
_entity_poly.pdbx_strand_id
1 'polypeptide(L)'
;MLKFHIANFSALLAKYTHNLFSKMSAFIENLPDDRKELQKANISEGALTARTALQASLDSADIAAQTIAISVVMCWASWFHLSRFLKKVQATVEDLLFEGQKLFAENTNVSLHTLNDSWVTLKTLDIYVPANKKKQGRFYDQRFWAAPYSQPQRQYDQQCKRRQDASKTERSLLCLNHPPPDKHFLKMWSRARDLHTL
;
A
#
# COMPACT_ATOMS: atom_id res chain seq x y z
N MET A 1 -7.81 4.69 1.49
CA MET A 1 -7.52 5.44 2.74
C MET A 1 -6.60 4.68 3.69
N LEU A 2 -7.02 3.58 4.34
CA LEU A 2 -6.18 2.90 5.35
C LEU A 2 -4.77 2.50 4.86
N LYS A 3 -4.64 1.92 3.67
CA LYS A 3 -3.34 1.53 3.09
C LYS A 3 -2.38 2.72 2.92
N PHE A 4 -2.90 3.89 2.56
CA PHE A 4 -2.12 5.11 2.41
C PHE A 4 -1.59 5.61 3.77
N HIS A 5 -2.44 5.58 4.81
CA HIS A 5 -2.01 5.93 6.18
C HIS A 5 -0.93 4.98 6.70
N ILE A 6 -1.09 3.68 6.48
CA ILE A 6 -0.10 2.67 6.85
C ILE A 6 1.22 2.95 6.14
N ALA A 7 1.19 3.14 4.81
CA ALA A 7 2.39 3.41 4.02
C ALA A 7 3.10 4.71 4.45
N ASN A 8 2.34 5.78 4.73
CA ASN A 8 2.90 7.04 5.23
C ASN A 8 3.58 6.87 6.59
N PHE A 9 2.93 6.17 7.52
CA PHE A 9 3.51 5.88 8.83
C PHE A 9 4.77 5.00 8.73
N SER A 10 4.74 3.97 7.88
CA SER A 10 5.90 3.12 7.61
C SER A 10 7.07 3.90 7.00
N ALA A 11 6.81 4.84 6.09
CA ALA A 11 7.85 5.71 5.52
C ALA A 11 8.48 6.64 6.58
N LEU A 12 7.67 7.21 7.49
CA LEU A 12 8.17 8.02 8.62
C LEU A 12 9.06 7.19 9.56
N LEU A 13 8.64 5.98 9.91
CA LEU A 13 9.43 5.07 10.72
C LEU A 13 10.74 4.70 10.03
N ALA A 14 10.71 4.37 8.74
CA ALA A 14 11.91 3.99 8.00
C ALA A 14 12.90 5.17 7.86
N LYS A 15 12.41 6.40 7.70
CA LYS A 15 13.24 7.61 7.73
C LYS A 15 13.89 7.82 9.10
N TYR A 16 13.13 7.60 10.17
CA TYR A 16 13.65 7.71 11.53
C TYR A 16 14.73 6.66 11.82
N THR A 17 14.49 5.39 11.48
CA THR A 17 15.48 4.31 11.68
C THR A 17 16.73 4.55 10.86
N HIS A 18 16.61 5.04 9.62
CA HIS A 18 17.77 5.41 8.81
C HIS A 18 18.61 6.51 9.48
N ASN A 19 17.97 7.57 9.98
CA ASN A 19 18.65 8.63 10.71
C ASN A 19 19.29 8.13 12.02
N LEU A 20 18.64 7.19 12.71
CA LEU A 20 19.19 6.58 13.91
C LEU A 20 20.48 5.80 13.61
N PHE A 21 20.49 4.97 12.56
CA PHE A 21 21.70 4.26 12.15
C PHE A 21 22.82 5.19 11.69
N SER A 22 22.48 6.28 11.01
CA SER A 22 23.45 7.33 10.66
C SER A 22 24.11 7.94 11.90
N LYS A 23 23.33 8.25 12.94
CA LYS A 23 23.89 8.74 14.22
C LYS A 23 24.71 7.66 14.93
N MET A 24 24.25 6.40 14.96
CA MET A 24 24.99 5.29 15.55
C MET A 24 26.34 5.07 14.87
N SER A 25 26.45 5.34 13.56
CA SER A 25 27.71 5.21 12.84
C SER A 25 28.81 6.13 13.37
N ALA A 26 28.45 7.34 13.82
CA ALA A 26 29.38 8.27 14.45
C ALA A 26 29.88 7.78 15.82
N PHE A 27 29.11 6.95 16.52
CA PHE A 27 29.52 6.35 17.80
C PHE A 27 30.51 5.19 17.63
N ILE A 28 30.59 4.58 16.44
CA ILE A 28 31.50 3.46 16.16
C ILE A 28 32.96 3.87 16.39
N GLU A 29 33.32 5.11 16.06
CA GLU A 29 34.70 5.58 16.19
C GLU A 29 35.20 5.57 17.64
N ASN A 30 34.29 5.67 18.61
CA ASN A 30 34.60 5.68 20.04
C ASN A 30 34.62 4.29 20.69
N LEU A 31 34.28 3.22 19.97
CA LEU A 31 34.30 1.85 20.49
C LEU A 31 35.73 1.29 20.58
N PRO A 32 35.99 0.28 21.43
CA PRO A 32 37.24 -0.46 21.39
C PRO A 32 37.37 -1.32 20.12
N ASP A 33 38.59 -1.46 19.59
CA ASP A 33 38.85 -2.04 18.27
C ASP A 33 38.35 -3.48 18.11
N ASP A 34 38.33 -4.27 19.19
CA ASP A 34 37.86 -5.66 19.21
C ASP A 34 36.38 -5.81 18.80
N ARG A 35 35.57 -4.76 18.94
CA ARG A 35 34.13 -4.77 18.64
C ARG A 35 33.72 -3.90 17.47
N LYS A 36 34.62 -3.07 16.94
CA LYS A 36 34.29 -2.12 15.86
C LYS A 36 33.75 -2.80 14.62
N GLU A 37 34.40 -3.84 14.14
CA GLU A 37 34.01 -4.50 12.89
C GLU A 37 32.66 -5.20 12.99
N LEU A 38 32.37 -5.86 14.13
CA LEU A 38 31.05 -6.43 14.39
C LEU A 38 29.97 -5.35 14.47
N GLN A 39 30.24 -4.23 15.14
CA GLN A 39 29.29 -3.12 15.25
C GLN A 39 29.02 -2.47 13.88
N LYS A 40 30.07 -2.27 13.05
CA LYS A 40 29.96 -1.77 11.68
C LYS A 40 29.09 -2.67 10.82
N ALA A 41 29.32 -3.98 10.87
CA ALA A 41 28.51 -4.96 10.15
C ALA A 41 27.03 -4.84 10.53
N ASN A 42 26.72 -4.84 11.83
CA ASN A 42 25.34 -4.71 12.33
C ASN A 42 24.67 -3.39 11.90
N ILE A 43 25.39 -2.27 11.97
CA ILE A 43 24.85 -0.96 11.56
C ILE A 43 24.61 -0.94 10.04
N SER A 44 25.51 -1.54 9.25
CA SER A 44 25.35 -1.63 7.80
C SER A 44 24.14 -2.48 7.39
N GLU A 45 23.92 -3.62 8.07
CA GLU A 45 22.76 -4.48 7.85
C GLU A 45 21.46 -3.79 8.25
N GLY A 46 21.46 -3.09 9.39
CA GLY A 46 20.32 -2.30 9.86
C GLY A 46 19.97 -1.16 8.90
N ALA A 47 20.97 -0.46 8.37
CA ALA A 47 20.78 0.60 7.38
C ALA A 47 20.22 0.06 6.06
N LEU A 48 20.71 -1.10 5.59
CA LEU A 48 20.19 -1.77 4.40
C LEU A 48 18.72 -2.19 4.60
N THR A 49 18.40 -2.78 5.75
CA THR A 49 17.04 -3.19 6.11
C THR A 49 16.09 -2.00 6.14
N ALA A 50 16.51 -0.87 6.74
CA ALA A 50 15.71 0.35 6.78
C ALA A 50 15.43 0.93 5.37
N ARG A 51 16.44 0.91 4.48
CA ARG A 51 16.27 1.32 3.07
C ARG A 51 15.28 0.44 2.33
N THR A 52 15.39 -0.88 2.47
CA THR A 52 14.45 -1.83 1.85
C THR A 52 13.03 -1.63 2.36
N ALA A 53 12.86 -1.41 3.67
CA ALA A 53 11.56 -1.13 4.26
C ALA A 53 10.96 0.21 3.77
N LEU A 54 11.80 1.24 3.59
CA LEU A 54 11.36 2.51 3.01
C LEU A 54 10.87 2.33 1.57
N GLN A 55 11.64 1.61 0.74
CA GLN A 55 11.25 1.34 -0.65
C GLN A 55 9.92 0.58 -0.73
N ALA A 56 9.77 -0.49 0.06
CA ALA A 56 8.52 -1.24 0.12
C ALA A 56 7.32 -0.38 0.56
N SER A 57 7.55 0.60 1.43
CA SER A 57 6.52 1.55 1.86
C SER A 57 6.11 2.52 0.75
N LEU A 58 7.09 3.02 -0.04
CA LEU A 58 6.83 3.86 -1.21
C LEU A 58 6.03 3.11 -2.28
N ASP A 59 6.43 1.88 -2.60
CA ASP A 59 5.72 1.04 -3.57
C ASP A 59 4.28 0.76 -3.10
N SER A 60 4.08 0.53 -1.80
CA SER A 60 2.74 0.35 -1.22
C SER A 60 1.88 1.61 -1.32
N ALA A 61 2.47 2.79 -1.09
CA ALA A 61 1.78 4.07 -1.24
C ALA A 61 1.37 4.33 -2.69
N ASP A 62 2.25 4.03 -3.65
CA ASP A 62 1.97 4.18 -5.09
C ASP A 62 0.82 3.27 -5.53
N ILE A 63 0.87 1.98 -5.19
CA ILE A 63 -0.23 1.03 -5.47
C ILE A 63 -1.54 1.51 -4.83
N ALA A 64 -1.50 2.04 -3.61
CA ALA A 64 -2.68 2.59 -2.96
C ALA A 64 -3.24 3.81 -3.70
N ALA A 65 -2.38 4.71 -4.17
CA ALA A 65 -2.77 5.88 -4.96
C ALA A 65 -3.39 5.46 -6.30
N GLN A 66 -2.76 4.56 -7.04
CA GLN A 66 -3.29 4.00 -8.29
C GLN A 66 -4.66 3.34 -8.07
N THR A 67 -4.81 2.53 -7.02
CA THR A 67 -6.09 1.87 -6.70
C THR A 67 -7.20 2.91 -6.43
N ILE A 68 -6.88 3.99 -5.71
CA ILE A 68 -7.83 5.07 -5.45
C ILE A 68 -8.20 5.76 -6.77
N ALA A 69 -7.21 6.10 -7.61
CA ALA A 69 -7.47 6.72 -8.91
C ALA A 69 -8.40 5.86 -9.79
N ILE A 70 -8.13 4.55 -9.90
CA ILE A 70 -8.99 3.60 -10.61
C ILE A 70 -10.40 3.59 -10.02
N SER A 71 -10.54 3.54 -8.69
CA SER A 71 -11.85 3.53 -8.04
C SER A 71 -12.67 4.80 -8.31
N VAL A 72 -12.01 5.96 -8.37
CA VAL A 72 -12.63 7.23 -8.71
C VAL A 72 -13.10 7.18 -10.16
N VAL A 73 -12.23 6.81 -11.10
CA VAL A 73 -12.60 6.68 -12.53
C VAL A 73 -13.79 5.73 -12.72
N MET A 74 -13.80 4.58 -12.04
CA MET A 74 -14.92 3.63 -12.10
C MET A 74 -16.21 4.21 -11.53
N CYS A 75 -16.14 4.94 -10.41
CA CYS A 75 -17.29 5.59 -9.80
C CYS A 75 -17.89 6.65 -10.75
N TRP A 76 -17.03 7.46 -11.36
CA TRP A 76 -17.41 8.44 -12.36
C TRP A 76 -18.03 7.80 -13.60
N ALA A 77 -17.41 6.76 -14.16
CA ALA A 77 -17.94 6.03 -15.31
C ALA A 77 -19.33 5.45 -15.02
N SER A 78 -19.52 4.87 -13.83
CA SER A 78 -20.83 4.36 -13.38
C SER A 78 -21.86 5.48 -13.24
N TRP A 79 -21.48 6.61 -12.64
CA TRP A 79 -22.36 7.78 -12.52
C TRP A 79 -22.74 8.36 -13.88
N PHE A 80 -21.79 8.51 -14.81
CA PHE A 80 -22.08 8.95 -16.18
C PHE A 80 -23.04 7.99 -16.90
N HIS A 81 -22.80 6.68 -16.78
CA HIS A 81 -23.66 5.68 -17.39
C HIS A 81 -25.10 5.75 -16.85
N LEU A 82 -25.28 5.99 -15.54
CA LEU A 82 -26.60 6.11 -14.92
C LEU A 82 -27.31 7.43 -15.21
N SER A 83 -26.56 8.50 -15.41
CA SER A 83 -27.11 9.86 -15.53
C SER A 83 -27.63 10.20 -16.93
N ARG A 84 -27.49 9.30 -17.92
CA ARG A 84 -27.99 9.47 -19.31
C ARG A 84 -27.57 10.82 -19.93
N PHE A 85 -26.42 11.36 -19.52
CA PHE A 85 -25.94 12.65 -20.02
C PHE A 85 -25.68 12.60 -21.53
N LEU A 86 -25.77 13.76 -22.18
CA LEU A 86 -25.38 13.91 -23.59
C LEU A 86 -23.88 13.54 -23.73
N LYS A 87 -23.56 12.67 -24.69
CA LYS A 87 -22.17 12.25 -25.00
C LYS A 87 -21.18 13.41 -25.16
N LYS A 88 -21.65 14.59 -25.59
CA LYS A 88 -20.85 15.81 -25.72
C LYS A 88 -20.32 16.30 -24.37
N VAL A 89 -21.14 16.25 -23.31
CA VAL A 89 -20.75 16.65 -21.95
C VAL A 89 -19.77 15.63 -21.37
N GLN A 90 -19.98 14.34 -21.62
CA GLN A 90 -19.09 13.29 -21.15
C GLN A 90 -17.68 13.43 -21.72
N ALA A 91 -17.54 13.65 -23.04
CA ALA A 91 -16.24 13.85 -23.68
C ALA A 91 -15.51 15.08 -23.12
N THR A 92 -16.24 16.14 -22.78
CA THR A 92 -15.63 17.34 -22.20
C THR A 92 -15.13 17.05 -20.78
N VAL A 93 -15.88 16.31 -19.97
CA VAL A 93 -15.48 16.03 -18.58
C VAL A 93 -14.38 14.96 -18.48
N GLU A 94 -14.33 13.99 -19.40
CA GLU A 94 -13.24 12.99 -19.46
C GLU A 94 -11.87 13.65 -19.73
N ASP A 95 -11.82 14.67 -20.59
CA ASP A 95 -10.59 15.44 -20.88
C ASP A 95 -10.15 16.36 -19.72
N LEU A 96 -10.99 16.58 -18.71
CA LEU A 96 -10.69 17.43 -17.53
C LEU A 96 -10.16 16.65 -16.32
N LEU A 97 -10.02 15.33 -16.41
CA LEU A 97 -9.67 14.49 -15.27
C LEU A 97 -8.17 14.58 -14.96
N PHE A 98 -7.88 15.42 -13.96
CA PHE A 98 -6.65 15.54 -13.15
C PHE A 98 -5.58 16.52 -13.65
N GLU A 99 -5.52 17.67 -12.98
CA GLU A 99 -4.41 18.63 -13.09
C GLU A 99 -3.67 18.75 -11.74
N GLY A 100 -2.63 17.92 -11.57
CA GLY A 100 -1.67 18.03 -10.48
C GLY A 100 -2.23 17.77 -9.07
N GLN A 101 -2.01 18.72 -8.15
CA GLN A 101 -2.33 18.57 -6.71
C GLN A 101 -3.82 18.74 -6.38
N LYS A 102 -4.63 19.26 -7.32
CA LYS A 102 -6.06 19.41 -7.14
C LYS A 102 -6.78 18.28 -7.88
N LEU A 103 -7.78 17.69 -7.24
CA LEU A 103 -8.66 16.69 -7.86
C LEU A 103 -9.38 17.21 -9.12
N PHE A 104 -9.48 18.53 -9.24
CA PHE A 104 -10.12 19.23 -10.36
C PHE A 104 -9.32 20.47 -10.72
N ALA A 105 -9.23 20.77 -12.02
CA ALA A 105 -8.73 22.06 -12.48
C ALA A 105 -9.70 23.18 -12.06
N GLU A 106 -9.18 24.41 -11.90
CA GLU A 106 -9.97 25.56 -11.45
C GLU A 106 -11.23 25.77 -12.34
N ASN A 107 -11.11 25.47 -13.63
CA ASN A 107 -12.19 25.55 -14.62
C ASN A 107 -13.29 24.49 -14.44
N THR A 108 -12.97 23.32 -13.86
CA THR A 108 -13.92 22.22 -13.67
C THR A 108 -14.93 22.58 -12.59
N ASN A 109 -14.46 23.29 -11.55
CA ASN A 109 -15.31 23.71 -10.44
C ASN A 109 -16.36 24.71 -10.91
N VAL A 110 -15.97 25.68 -11.76
CA VAL A 110 -16.88 26.63 -12.40
C VAL A 110 -17.91 25.90 -13.27
N SER A 111 -17.47 24.91 -14.05
CA SER A 111 -18.38 24.11 -14.88
C SER A 111 -19.35 23.25 -14.06
N LEU A 112 -18.91 22.67 -12.95
CA LEU A 112 -19.78 21.93 -12.02
C LEU A 112 -20.83 22.85 -11.36
N HIS A 113 -20.42 24.05 -10.93
CA HIS A 113 -21.34 25.04 -10.41
C HIS A 113 -22.37 25.47 -11.46
N THR A 114 -21.92 25.78 -12.68
CA THR A 114 -22.80 26.15 -13.79
C THR A 114 -23.77 25.02 -14.14
N LEU A 115 -23.30 23.77 -14.13
CA LEU A 115 -24.12 22.59 -14.34
C LEU A 115 -25.18 22.46 -13.24
N ASN A 116 -24.79 22.64 -11.98
CA ASN A 116 -25.71 22.60 -10.84
C ASN A 116 -26.78 23.71 -10.93
N ASP A 117 -26.40 24.93 -11.33
CA ASP A 117 -27.34 26.03 -11.50
C ASP A 117 -28.31 25.77 -12.66
N SER A 118 -27.81 25.20 -13.76
CA SER A 118 -28.66 24.76 -14.88
C SER A 118 -29.65 23.67 -14.46
N TRP A 119 -29.19 22.75 -13.59
CA TRP A 119 -29.98 21.67 -13.03
C TRP A 119 -31.10 22.24 -12.13
N VAL A 120 -30.75 23.16 -11.23
CA VAL A 120 -31.71 23.83 -10.34
C VAL A 120 -32.76 24.58 -11.16
N THR A 121 -32.32 25.32 -12.18
CA THR A 121 -33.20 26.04 -13.10
C THR A 121 -34.16 25.10 -13.84
N LEU A 122 -33.67 23.97 -14.36
CA LEU A 122 -34.51 22.95 -15.00
C LEU A 122 -35.55 22.36 -14.04
N LYS A 123 -35.22 22.21 -12.76
CA LYS A 123 -36.14 21.74 -11.72
C LYS A 123 -37.18 22.82 -11.39
N THR A 124 -36.79 24.09 -11.34
CA THR A 124 -37.70 25.22 -11.10
C THR A 124 -38.66 25.46 -12.25
N LEU A 125 -38.23 25.22 -13.48
CA LEU A 125 -39.07 25.37 -14.67
C LEU A 125 -40.11 24.26 -14.84
N ASP A 126 -40.09 23.22 -13.99
CA ASP A 126 -40.96 22.02 -14.07
C ASP A 126 -40.90 21.28 -15.43
N ILE A 127 -39.95 21.66 -16.29
CA ILE A 127 -39.66 21.00 -17.58
C ILE A 127 -39.05 19.62 -17.32
N TYR A 128 -38.39 19.45 -16.18
CA TYR A 128 -37.91 18.15 -15.73
C TYR A 128 -38.99 17.42 -14.94
N VAL A 129 -39.85 16.67 -15.63
CA VAL A 129 -40.62 15.60 -14.99
C VAL A 129 -39.61 14.48 -14.66
N PRO A 130 -39.18 14.30 -13.39
CA PRO A 130 -38.31 13.18 -13.05
C PRO A 130 -39.03 11.94 -13.53
N ALA A 131 -38.37 11.14 -14.37
CA ALA A 131 -38.98 9.96 -14.98
C ALA A 131 -39.74 9.21 -13.89
N ASN A 132 -41.08 9.25 -13.96
CA ASN A 132 -41.95 8.62 -12.99
C ASN A 132 -41.41 7.21 -12.82
N LYS A 133 -41.06 6.86 -11.58
CA LYS A 133 -40.57 5.52 -11.22
C LYS A 133 -41.67 4.54 -11.59
N LYS A 134 -41.74 4.14 -12.87
CA LYS A 134 -42.52 3.00 -13.32
C LYS A 134 -42.02 1.88 -12.44
N LYS A 135 -42.89 1.40 -11.55
CA LYS A 135 -42.62 0.28 -10.66
C LYS A 135 -41.85 -0.74 -11.48
N GLN A 136 -40.54 -0.84 -11.22
CA GLN A 136 -39.70 -1.83 -11.86
C GLN A 136 -40.36 -3.15 -11.52
N GLY A 137 -41.04 -3.72 -12.51
CA GLY A 137 -41.51 -5.09 -12.43
C GLY A 137 -40.32 -5.92 -11.99
N ARG A 138 -40.55 -6.74 -10.97
CA ARG A 138 -39.57 -7.65 -10.38
C ARG A 138 -38.93 -8.52 -11.46
N PHE A 139 -37.81 -8.08 -12.00
CA PHE A 139 -36.96 -8.74 -12.99
C PHE A 139 -35.63 -7.98 -12.91
N TYR A 140 -34.50 -8.49 -12.43
CA TYR A 140 -34.01 -9.85 -12.24
C TYR A 140 -33.13 -9.92 -10.98
N ASP A 141 -32.91 -11.15 -10.52
CA ASP A 141 -31.88 -11.52 -9.55
C ASP A 141 -30.61 -10.68 -9.65
N GLN A 142 -30.22 -10.16 -8.50
CA GLN A 142 -28.94 -9.54 -8.18
C GLN A 142 -27.82 -10.60 -8.25
N ARG A 143 -27.58 -11.19 -9.43
CA ARG A 143 -26.53 -12.19 -9.70
C ARG A 143 -25.57 -11.83 -10.83
N PHE A 144 -25.64 -10.61 -11.38
CA PHE A 144 -24.72 -10.16 -12.43
C PHE A 144 -23.80 -9.06 -11.91
N TRP A 145 -22.88 -9.41 -11.03
CA TRP A 145 -21.51 -8.83 -10.92
C TRP A 145 -20.58 -9.71 -10.08
N ALA A 146 -20.94 -10.97 -9.80
CA ALA A 146 -19.94 -12.01 -9.59
C ALA A 146 -19.40 -12.46 -10.97
N ALA A 147 -18.82 -11.53 -11.72
CA ALA A 147 -17.73 -11.96 -12.59
C ALA A 147 -16.71 -12.55 -11.60
N PRO A 148 -16.27 -13.81 -11.78
CA PRO A 148 -15.10 -14.26 -11.06
C PRO A 148 -13.96 -13.42 -11.62
N TYR A 149 -13.72 -12.24 -11.02
CA TYR A 149 -12.37 -11.74 -10.91
C TYR A 149 -11.63 -12.91 -10.28
N SER A 150 -11.01 -13.69 -11.16
CA SER A 150 -10.08 -14.73 -10.83
C SER A 150 -9.02 -13.97 -10.07
N GLN A 151 -9.14 -13.98 -8.75
CA GLN A 151 -8.25 -13.27 -7.85
C GLN A 151 -6.81 -13.57 -8.29
N PRO A 152 -6.04 -12.59 -8.76
CA PRO A 152 -4.58 -12.73 -8.82
C PRO A 152 -4.02 -12.99 -7.41
N GLN A 153 -4.82 -12.71 -6.37
CA GLN A 153 -4.48 -12.90 -4.97
C GLN A 153 -4.18 -14.35 -4.60
N ARG A 154 -4.86 -15.36 -5.19
CA ARG A 154 -4.48 -16.76 -4.92
C ARG A 154 -3.08 -17.09 -5.44
N GLN A 155 -2.67 -16.47 -6.55
CA GLN A 155 -1.35 -16.66 -7.13
C GLN A 155 -0.28 -15.94 -6.29
N TYR A 156 -0.58 -14.74 -5.78
CA TYR A 156 0.31 -14.04 -4.84
C TYR A 156 0.47 -14.79 -3.51
N ASP A 157 -0.62 -15.30 -2.93
CA ASP A 157 -0.58 -16.07 -1.68
C ASP A 157 0.17 -17.40 -1.86
N GLN A 158 0.01 -18.07 -3.01
CA GLN A 158 0.81 -19.27 -3.34
C GLN A 158 2.29 -18.96 -3.57
N GLN A 159 2.62 -17.82 -4.17
CA GLN A 159 4.02 -17.42 -4.40
C GLN A 159 4.71 -17.00 -3.09
N CYS A 160 3.99 -16.30 -2.19
CA CYS A 160 4.45 -16.01 -0.84
C CYS A 160 4.72 -17.28 -0.04
N LYS A 161 3.81 -18.27 -0.13
CA LYS A 161 3.96 -19.56 0.55
C LYS A 161 5.17 -20.35 0.03
N ARG A 162 5.37 -20.41 -1.30
CA ARG A 162 6.56 -21.06 -1.88
C ARG A 162 7.88 -20.40 -1.47
N ARG A 163 7.92 -19.07 -1.33
CA ARG A 163 9.13 -18.36 -0.84
C ARG A 163 9.41 -18.66 0.63
N GLN A 164 8.37 -18.75 1.46
CA GLN A 164 8.53 -19.14 2.87
C GLN A 164 9.04 -20.59 2.99
N ASP A 165 8.48 -21.51 2.21
CA ASP A 165 8.89 -22.92 2.23
C ASP A 165 10.33 -23.10 1.69
N ALA A 166 10.71 -22.38 0.63
CA ALA A 166 12.09 -22.37 0.13
C ALA A 166 13.09 -21.83 1.18
N SER A 167 12.73 -20.74 1.89
CA SER A 167 13.58 -20.18 2.96
C SER A 167 13.72 -21.10 4.17
N LYS A 168 12.69 -21.91 4.47
CA LYS A 168 12.76 -22.96 5.51
C LYS A 168 13.68 -24.09 5.08
N THR A 169 13.61 -24.52 3.82
CA THR A 169 14.49 -25.58 3.29
C THR A 169 15.95 -25.13 3.25
N GLU A 170 16.24 -23.89 2.85
CA GLU A 170 17.61 -23.34 2.88
C GLU A 170 18.16 -23.19 4.31
N ARG A 171 17.35 -22.73 5.28
CA ARG A 171 17.76 -22.72 6.69
C ARG A 171 18.00 -24.12 7.25
N SER A 172 17.21 -25.12 6.82
CA SER A 172 17.43 -26.51 7.23
C SER A 172 18.70 -27.12 6.63
N LEU A 173 19.05 -26.77 5.38
CA LEU A 173 20.28 -27.23 4.73
C LEU A 173 21.54 -26.55 5.28
N LEU A 174 21.45 -25.27 5.68
CA LEU A 174 22.53 -24.57 6.38
C LEU A 174 22.81 -25.18 7.76
N CYS A 175 21.79 -25.70 8.45
CA CYS A 175 21.96 -26.41 9.73
C CYS A 175 22.55 -27.83 9.60
N LEU A 176 22.48 -28.45 8.41
CA LEU A 176 22.98 -29.81 8.17
C LEU A 176 24.50 -29.86 7.86
N ASN A 177 25.09 -28.73 7.46
CA ASN A 177 26.51 -28.63 7.15
C ASN A 177 27.36 -28.03 8.28
N HIS A 178 26.77 -27.68 9.41
CA HIS A 178 27.53 -27.27 10.58
C HIS A 178 27.94 -28.49 11.42
N PRO A 179 29.23 -28.68 11.70
CA PRO A 179 29.67 -29.71 12.63
C PRO A 179 29.00 -29.47 13.99
N PRO A 180 28.57 -30.54 14.68
CA PRO A 180 27.94 -30.42 15.98
C PRO A 180 28.84 -29.59 16.92
N PRO A 181 28.27 -28.63 17.68
CA PRO A 181 29.06 -27.77 18.54
C PRO A 181 29.85 -28.63 19.54
N ASP A 182 31.14 -28.33 19.66
CA ASP A 182 32.05 -29.01 20.57
C ASP A 182 31.43 -29.04 21.98
N LYS A 183 31.52 -30.19 22.64
CA LYS A 183 31.01 -30.42 24.00
C LYS A 183 31.57 -29.40 24.99
N HIS A 184 32.74 -28.82 24.70
CA HIS A 184 33.32 -27.75 25.49
C HIS A 184 32.48 -26.45 25.45
N PHE A 185 31.84 -26.14 24.33
CA PHE A 185 31.03 -24.94 24.12
C PHE A 185 29.71 -24.99 24.91
N LEU A 186 29.06 -26.16 24.94
CA LEU A 186 27.82 -26.38 25.72
C LEU A 186 28.08 -26.28 27.24
N LYS A 187 29.24 -26.76 27.71
CA LYS A 187 29.64 -26.66 29.12
C LYS A 187 29.90 -25.22 29.55
N MET A 188 30.43 -24.39 28.64
CA MET A 188 30.69 -22.97 28.87
C MET A 188 29.39 -22.15 28.93
N TRP A 189 28.42 -22.46 28.07
CA TRP A 189 27.11 -21.81 28.06
C TRP A 189 26.25 -22.18 29.29
N SER A 190 26.37 -23.39 29.82
CA SER A 190 25.69 -23.78 31.07
C SER A 190 26.22 -22.98 32.26
N ARG A 191 27.54 -22.80 32.36
CA ARG A 191 28.16 -21.99 33.44
C ARG A 191 27.82 -20.51 33.38
N ALA A 192 27.66 -19.94 32.18
CA ALA A 192 27.28 -18.53 32.02
C ALA A 192 25.84 -18.24 32.47
N ARG A 193 24.95 -19.25 32.40
CA ARG A 193 23.56 -19.11 32.83
C ARG A 193 23.41 -19.08 34.35
N ASP A 194 24.28 -19.80 35.07
CA ASP A 194 24.26 -19.87 36.53
C ASP A 194 24.77 -18.59 37.21
N LEU A 195 25.52 -17.76 36.48
CA LEU A 195 26.07 -16.48 36.98
C LEU A 195 25.08 -15.31 36.93
N HIS A 196 23.89 -15.50 36.34
CA HIS A 196 22.86 -14.45 36.23
C HIS A 196 21.72 -14.58 37.27
N THR A 197 21.85 -15.51 38.21
CA THR A 197 20.87 -15.80 39.27
C THR A 197 21.32 -15.41 40.69
N LEU A 198 22.35 -14.57 40.81
CA LEU A 198 22.80 -13.94 42.05
C LEU A 198 22.64 -12.42 41.94
#